data_AF-A0A5B0EE25-F1
#
_entry.id   AF-A0A5B0EE25-F1
#
_cell.length_a   1.000
_cell.length_b   1.000
_cell.length_c   1.000
_cell.angle_alpha   90.00
_cell.angle_beta   90.00
_cell.angle_gamma   90.00
#
_symmetry.space_group_name_H-M   'P 1'
#
loop_
_entity.id
_entity.type
_entity.pdbx_description
1 polymer ?
#
loop_
_entity_poly.entity_id
_entity_poly.type
_entity_poly.pdbx_seq_one_letter_code
_entity_poly.pdbx_strand_id
1 'polypeptide(L)'
;MESDLEDQRDHTSARDALDAIGNDRGRVGDRMSAETWWAAPAQGFAAALLVAGPFAGLQSAWLLFLASVLVSVGVEVFFRKRSGLSISRPAGPRGRALLTGLIFLHLVSLGVSVMLAVMGLRGWILAAAAIAGIYTALGGVAYDRTYAAEVRRAR
;
A
#
# COMPACT_ATOMS: atom_id res chain seq x y z
N MET A 1 -12.36 -16.44 -50.11
CA MET A 1 -10.93 -16.69 -49.83
C MET A 1 -10.21 -15.40 -49.39
N GLU A 2 -10.55 -14.21 -49.90
CA GLU A 2 -10.03 -12.93 -49.36
C GLU A 2 -10.59 -12.55 -47.97
N SER A 3 -11.86 -12.85 -47.69
CA SER A 3 -12.51 -12.55 -46.40
C SER A 3 -11.84 -13.22 -45.19
N ASP A 4 -11.27 -14.42 -45.34
CA ASP A 4 -10.62 -15.14 -44.24
C ASP A 4 -9.24 -14.56 -43.91
N LEU A 5 -8.58 -13.92 -44.90
CA LEU A 5 -7.25 -13.31 -44.74
C LEU A 5 -7.31 -11.94 -44.05
N GLU A 6 -8.40 -11.19 -44.23
CA GLU A 6 -8.64 -9.93 -43.49
C GLU A 6 -8.97 -10.19 -42.03
N ASP A 7 -9.85 -11.16 -41.73
CA ASP A 7 -10.21 -11.53 -40.35
C ASP A 7 -8.99 -12.06 -39.57
N GLN A 8 -8.12 -12.82 -40.24
CA GLN A 8 -6.89 -13.33 -39.64
C GLN A 8 -5.83 -12.23 -39.37
N ARG A 9 -5.79 -11.16 -40.19
CA ARG A 9 -4.93 -9.99 -39.96
C ARG A 9 -5.46 -9.14 -38.81
N ASP A 10 -6.76 -8.91 -38.74
CA ASP A 10 -7.40 -8.15 -37.64
C ASP A 10 -7.26 -8.88 -36.30
N HIS A 11 -7.43 -10.20 -36.29
CA HIS A 11 -7.16 -11.01 -35.10
C HIS A 11 -5.70 -10.99 -34.65
N THR A 12 -4.75 -10.95 -35.59
CA THR A 12 -3.32 -10.84 -35.26
C THR A 12 -2.98 -9.45 -34.73
N SER A 13 -3.52 -8.39 -35.34
CA SER A 13 -3.36 -7.01 -34.88
C SER A 13 -3.97 -6.77 -33.50
N ALA A 14 -5.15 -7.35 -33.23
CA ALA A 14 -5.78 -7.29 -31.92
C ALA A 14 -4.96 -8.03 -30.84
N ARG A 15 -4.36 -9.18 -31.18
CA ARG A 15 -3.46 -9.91 -30.27
C ARG A 15 -2.18 -9.13 -29.99
N ASP A 16 -1.57 -8.54 -31.01
CA ASP A 16 -0.37 -7.72 -30.86
C ASP A 16 -0.64 -6.47 -30.00
N ALA A 17 -1.81 -5.84 -30.15
CA ALA A 17 -2.23 -4.72 -29.31
C ALA A 17 -2.45 -5.14 -27.85
N LEU A 18 -3.06 -6.32 -27.60
CA LEU A 18 -3.24 -6.87 -26.25
C LEU A 18 -1.90 -7.25 -25.61
N ASP A 19 -0.96 -7.81 -26.38
CA ASP A 19 0.38 -8.16 -25.91
C ASP A 19 1.20 -6.89 -25.60
N ALA A 20 1.06 -5.82 -26.40
CA ALA A 20 1.67 -4.53 -26.10
C ALA A 20 1.13 -3.93 -24.80
N ILE A 21 -0.18 -4.01 -24.56
CA ILE A 21 -0.80 -3.58 -23.29
C ILE A 21 -0.34 -4.47 -22.12
N GLY A 22 -0.21 -5.79 -22.32
CA GLY A 22 0.30 -6.73 -21.33
C GLY A 22 1.75 -6.42 -20.92
N ASN A 23 2.60 -6.10 -21.89
CA ASN A 23 4.00 -5.73 -21.67
C ASN A 23 4.13 -4.39 -20.91
N ASP A 24 3.31 -3.39 -21.23
CA ASP A 24 3.32 -2.11 -20.52
C ASP A 24 2.86 -2.27 -19.06
N ARG A 25 1.80 -3.06 -18.84
CA ARG A 25 1.33 -3.44 -17.50
C ARG A 25 2.40 -4.17 -16.68
N GLY A 26 3.19 -5.05 -17.30
CA GLY A 26 4.33 -5.71 -16.67
C GLY A 26 5.40 -4.72 -16.20
N ARG A 27 5.80 -3.78 -17.06
CA ARG A 27 6.75 -2.70 -16.73
C ARG A 27 6.28 -1.82 -15.58
N VAL A 28 4.98 -1.53 -15.48
CA VAL A 28 4.38 -0.78 -14.37
C VAL A 28 4.50 -1.56 -13.06
N GLY A 29 4.19 -2.86 -13.07
CA GLY A 29 4.31 -3.73 -11.89
C GLY A 29 5.75 -3.84 -11.38
N ASP A 30 6.73 -3.91 -12.28
CA ASP A 30 8.15 -4.00 -11.92
C ASP A 30 8.67 -2.68 -11.34
N ARG A 31 8.28 -1.52 -11.90
CA ARG A 31 8.60 -0.21 -11.31
C ARG A 31 7.96 -0.01 -9.94
N MET A 32 6.72 -0.46 -9.77
CA MET A 32 6.04 -0.37 -8.48
C MET A 32 6.75 -1.20 -7.42
N SER A 33 7.12 -2.45 -7.76
CA SER A 33 7.89 -3.35 -6.89
C SER A 33 9.28 -2.79 -6.52
N ALA A 34 9.91 -2.03 -7.43
CA ALA A 34 11.19 -1.39 -7.21
C ALA A 34 11.13 -0.18 -6.25
N GLU A 35 9.94 0.34 -5.95
CA GLU A 35 9.75 1.44 -4.98
C GLU A 35 9.18 0.92 -3.64
N THR A 36 8.59 -0.29 -3.61
CA THR A 36 8.06 -0.94 -2.41
C THR A 36 9.08 -1.06 -1.27
N TRP A 37 10.36 -1.31 -1.59
CA TRP A 37 11.38 -1.61 -0.57
C TRP A 37 11.63 -0.45 0.41
N TRP A 38 11.40 0.80 -0.01
CA TRP A 38 11.51 1.97 0.88
C TRP A 38 10.14 2.49 1.30
N ALA A 39 9.14 2.41 0.41
CA ALA A 39 7.80 2.92 0.68
C ALA A 39 7.11 2.11 1.79
N ALA A 40 7.22 0.77 1.76
CA ALA A 40 6.57 -0.09 2.74
C ALA A 40 7.13 0.08 4.17
N PRO A 41 8.46 0.09 4.39
CA PRO A 41 9.01 0.41 5.71
C PRO A 41 8.62 1.82 6.20
N ALA A 42 8.59 2.81 5.31
CA ALA A 42 8.20 4.18 5.67
C ALA A 42 6.72 4.27 6.08
N GLN A 43 5.83 3.56 5.37
CA GLN A 43 4.42 3.43 5.77
C GLN A 43 4.27 2.70 7.10
N GLY A 44 5.04 1.63 7.32
CA GLY A 44 5.10 0.95 8.62
C GLY A 44 5.56 1.88 9.74
N PHE A 45 6.55 2.73 9.48
CA PHE A 45 7.01 3.72 10.44
C PHE A 45 5.93 4.77 10.74
N ALA A 46 5.22 5.28 9.73
CA ALA A 46 4.09 6.19 9.92
C ALA A 46 2.99 5.56 10.79
N ALA A 47 2.65 4.29 10.55
CA ALA A 47 1.69 3.54 11.35
C ALA A 47 2.14 3.40 12.82
N ALA A 48 3.41 3.08 13.05
CA ALA A 48 3.97 2.98 14.38
C ALA A 48 3.89 4.32 15.13
N LEU A 49 4.21 5.44 14.47
CA LEU A 49 4.08 6.78 15.06
C LEU A 49 2.63 7.09 15.48
N LEU A 50 1.66 6.75 14.62
CA LEU A 50 0.25 6.94 14.92
C LEU A 50 -0.18 6.17 16.19
N VAL A 51 0.20 4.89 16.27
CA VAL A 51 -0.16 4.00 17.38
C VAL A 51 0.62 4.30 18.66
N ALA A 52 1.82 4.88 18.53
CA ALA A 52 2.64 5.31 19.66
C ALA A 52 2.15 6.63 20.29
N GLY A 53 1.20 7.35 19.68
CA GLY A 53 0.65 8.61 20.18
C GLY A 53 0.44 8.67 21.71
N PRO A 54 -0.30 7.71 22.31
CA PRO A 54 -0.56 7.69 23.75
C PRO A 54 0.70 7.56 24.63
N PHE A 55 1.83 7.07 24.12
CA PHE A 55 3.10 6.97 24.86
C PHE A 55 3.66 8.34 25.23
N ALA A 56 3.51 9.34 24.35
CA ALA A 56 3.95 10.71 24.60
C ALA A 56 3.04 11.48 25.56
N GLY A 57 1.93 10.87 25.99
CA GLY A 57 0.85 11.52 26.72
C GLY A 57 -0.14 12.23 25.78
N LEU A 58 -1.40 12.30 26.20
CA LEU A 58 -2.52 12.82 25.40
C LEU A 58 -2.28 14.24 24.88
N GLN A 59 -1.63 15.10 25.67
CA GLN A 59 -1.33 16.49 25.28
C GLN A 59 -0.27 16.60 24.17
N SER A 60 0.59 15.59 24.01
CA SER A 60 1.68 15.58 23.02
C SER A 60 1.45 14.58 21.89
N ALA A 61 0.40 13.75 21.99
CA ALA A 61 0.05 12.73 20.99
C ALA A 61 -0.16 13.33 19.58
N TRP A 62 -0.60 14.59 19.50
CA TRP A 62 -0.77 15.31 18.23
C TRP A 62 0.54 15.48 17.46
N LEU A 63 1.70 15.54 18.13
CA LEU A 63 3.01 15.63 17.46
C LEU A 63 3.34 14.33 16.71
N LEU A 64 3.09 13.19 17.34
CA LEU A 64 3.30 11.87 16.73
C LEU A 64 2.29 11.62 15.60
N PHE A 65 1.04 12.06 15.78
CA PHE A 65 0.05 12.08 14.71
C PHE A 65 0.52 12.93 13.53
N LEU A 66 0.97 14.16 13.78
CA LEU A 66 1.48 15.07 12.74
C LEU A 66 2.67 14.47 12.01
N ALA A 67 3.62 13.88 12.73
CA ALA A 67 4.76 13.16 12.16
C ALA A 67 4.31 11.98 11.28
N SER A 68 3.35 11.18 11.73
CA SER A 68 2.75 10.09 10.94
C SER A 68 2.15 10.57 9.62
N VAL A 69 1.40 11.68 9.66
CA VAL A 69 0.80 12.31 8.49
C VAL A 69 1.89 12.82 7.54
N LEU A 70 2.90 13.51 8.06
CA LEU A 70 4.05 14.01 7.28
C LEU A 70 4.80 12.88 6.57
N VAL A 71 5.08 11.77 7.26
CA VAL A 71 5.72 10.61 6.65
C VAL A 71 4.83 10.02 5.56
N SER A 72 3.53 9.81 5.84
CA SER A 72 2.58 9.25 4.88
C SER A 72 2.46 10.10 3.61
N VAL A 73 2.31 11.41 3.76
CA VAL A 73 2.25 12.36 2.64
C VAL A 73 3.59 12.41 1.91
N GLY A 74 4.70 12.41 2.63
CA GLY A 74 6.05 12.40 2.06
C GLY A 74 6.29 11.16 1.19
N VAL A 75 5.89 9.98 1.67
CA VAL A 75 5.95 8.73 0.90
C VAL A 75 5.12 8.86 -0.38
N GLU A 76 3.87 9.31 -0.29
CA GLU A 76 2.99 9.45 -1.46
C GLU A 76 3.57 10.45 -2.49
N VAL A 77 4.05 11.61 -2.04
CA VAL A 77 4.63 12.63 -2.91
C VAL A 77 5.92 12.13 -3.56
N PHE A 78 6.80 11.48 -2.80
CA PHE A 78 8.07 10.98 -3.31
C PHE A 78 7.85 9.81 -4.27
N PHE A 79 6.92 8.92 -3.95
CA PHE A 79 6.51 7.80 -4.80
C PHE A 79 5.96 8.31 -6.14
N ARG A 80 5.06 9.31 -6.12
CA ARG A 80 4.54 9.95 -7.35
C ARG A 80 5.64 10.60 -8.18
N LYS A 81 6.54 11.35 -7.53
CA LYS A 81 7.65 12.03 -8.22
C LYS A 81 8.60 11.04 -8.90
N ARG A 82 8.88 9.90 -8.25
CA ARG A 82 9.88 8.95 -8.71
C ARG A 82 9.34 7.92 -9.70
N SER A 83 8.12 7.43 -9.48
CA SER A 83 7.48 6.45 -10.37
C SER A 83 6.76 7.08 -11.55
N GLY A 84 6.34 8.36 -11.45
CA GLY A 84 5.44 9.02 -12.39
C GLY A 84 4.01 8.46 -12.38
N LEU A 85 3.71 7.54 -11.45
CA LEU A 85 2.42 6.87 -11.35
C LEU A 85 1.57 7.53 -10.28
N SER A 86 0.31 7.82 -10.63
CA SER A 86 -0.72 8.23 -9.68
C SER A 86 -1.70 7.09 -9.50
N ILE A 87 -1.60 6.37 -8.38
CA ILE A 87 -2.54 5.31 -8.04
C ILE A 87 -3.70 5.95 -7.28
N SER A 88 -4.76 6.30 -8.01
CA SER A 88 -5.94 6.95 -7.43
C SER A 88 -7.00 5.96 -6.94
N ARG A 89 -6.92 4.68 -7.38
CA ARG A 89 -7.90 3.64 -7.02
C ARG A 89 -7.21 2.29 -6.83
N PRO A 90 -7.62 1.49 -5.83
CA PRO A 90 -7.20 0.10 -5.74
C PRO A 90 -7.68 -0.68 -6.97
N ALA A 91 -6.79 -1.46 -7.60
CA ALA A 91 -7.07 -2.14 -8.87
C ALA A 91 -8.08 -3.28 -8.78
N GLY A 92 -8.42 -3.77 -7.58
CA GLY A 92 -9.30 -4.93 -7.43
C GLY A 92 -9.93 -5.10 -6.04
N PRO A 93 -10.87 -6.06 -5.90
CA PRO A 93 -11.57 -6.35 -4.65
C PRO A 93 -10.62 -6.82 -3.53
N ARG A 94 -9.52 -7.51 -3.86
CA ARG A 94 -8.51 -7.88 -2.85
C ARG A 94 -7.75 -6.66 -2.32
N GLY A 95 -7.44 -5.70 -3.18
CA GLY A 95 -6.84 -4.43 -2.77
C GLY A 95 -7.72 -3.65 -1.80
N ARG A 96 -9.05 -3.67 -2.02
CA ARG A 96 -10.02 -3.10 -1.05
C ARG A 96 -10.04 -3.87 0.26
N ALA A 97 -10.07 -5.20 0.22
CA ALA A 97 -10.05 -6.02 1.43
C ALA A 97 -8.77 -5.78 2.27
N LEU A 98 -7.60 -5.67 1.62
CA LEU A 98 -6.34 -5.32 2.27
C LEU A 98 -6.40 -3.93 2.92
N LEU A 99 -6.92 -2.92 2.21
CA LEU A 99 -7.08 -1.58 2.76
C LEU A 99 -8.01 -1.58 3.98
N THR A 100 -9.15 -2.26 3.90
CA THR A 100 -10.08 -2.41 5.03
C THR A 100 -9.41 -3.13 6.21
N GLY A 101 -8.66 -4.19 5.94
CA GLY A 101 -7.89 -4.90 6.97
C GLY A 101 -6.86 -4.03 7.66
N LEU A 102 -6.12 -3.21 6.90
CA LEU A 102 -5.17 -2.25 7.45
C LEU A 102 -5.86 -1.17 8.29
N ILE A 103 -6.97 -0.60 7.82
CA ILE A 103 -7.75 0.37 8.60
C ILE A 103 -8.20 -0.25 9.93
N PHE A 104 -8.75 -1.47 9.89
CA PHE A 104 -9.19 -2.17 11.08
C PHE A 104 -8.03 -2.45 12.04
N LEU A 105 -6.88 -2.89 11.53
CA LEU A 105 -5.66 -3.08 12.30
C LEU A 105 -5.27 -1.78 13.03
N HIS A 106 -5.23 -0.65 12.34
CA HIS A 106 -4.87 0.63 12.96
C HIS A 106 -5.85 1.05 14.05
N LEU A 107 -7.15 0.88 13.82
CA LEU A 107 -8.19 1.19 14.82
C LEU A 107 -8.05 0.33 16.06
N VAL A 108 -7.87 -0.99 15.89
CA VAL A 108 -7.68 -1.92 17.00
C VAL A 108 -6.38 -1.63 17.73
N SER A 109 -5.27 -1.45 17.02
CA SER A 109 -3.97 -1.14 17.62
C SER A 109 -4.00 0.19 18.38
N LEU A 110 -4.64 1.22 17.85
CA LEU A 110 -4.80 2.51 18.54
C LEU A 110 -5.68 2.35 19.78
N GLY A 111 -6.79 1.62 19.69
CA GLY A 111 -7.66 1.32 20.84
C GLY A 111 -6.91 0.57 21.95
N VAL A 112 -6.11 -0.43 21.59
CA VAL A 112 -5.24 -1.17 22.51
C VAL A 112 -4.20 -0.22 23.13
N SER A 113 -3.54 0.63 22.35
CA SER A 113 -2.57 1.61 22.87
C SER A 113 -3.18 2.59 23.86
N VAL A 114 -4.41 3.08 23.60
CA VAL A 114 -5.13 3.96 24.52
C VAL A 114 -5.48 3.20 25.81
N MET A 115 -5.98 1.97 25.70
CA MET A 115 -6.30 1.15 26.87
C MET A 115 -5.06 0.87 27.73
N LEU A 116 -3.93 0.53 27.11
CA LEU A 116 -2.64 0.35 27.80
C LEU A 116 -2.16 1.64 28.47
N ALA A 117 -2.37 2.80 27.85
CA ALA A 117 -2.04 4.09 28.44
C ALA A 117 -2.87 4.37 29.70
N VAL A 118 -4.17 4.08 29.68
CA VAL A 118 -5.07 4.20 30.84
C VAL A 118 -4.66 3.24 31.96
N MET A 119 -4.20 2.04 31.63
CA MET A 119 -3.69 1.06 32.59
C MET A 119 -2.27 1.37 33.11
N GLY A 120 -1.62 2.44 32.62
CA GLY A 120 -0.25 2.79 33.01
C GLY A 120 0.84 1.90 32.41
N LEU A 121 0.50 1.00 31.49
CA LEU A 121 1.38 0.00 30.87
C LEU A 121 2.16 0.58 29.68
N ARG A 122 2.91 1.67 29.91
CA ARG A 122 3.55 2.46 28.84
C ARG A 122 4.50 1.67 27.94
N GLY A 123 5.23 0.70 28.48
CA GLY A 123 6.14 -0.15 27.70
C GLY A 123 5.43 -0.98 26.62
N TRP A 124 4.20 -1.44 26.91
CA TRP A 124 3.39 -2.24 25.98
C TRP A 124 2.82 -1.42 24.82
N ILE A 125 2.73 -0.09 24.96
CA ILE A 125 2.31 0.80 23.87
C ILE A 125 3.32 0.75 22.73
N LEU A 126 4.62 0.72 23.06
CA LEU A 126 5.68 0.61 22.05
C LEU A 126 5.64 -0.75 21.35
N ALA A 127 5.31 -1.82 22.07
CA ALA A 127 5.12 -3.15 21.47
C ALA A 127 3.93 -3.16 20.51
N ALA A 128 2.78 -2.60 20.91
CA ALA A 128 1.61 -2.47 20.03
C ALA A 128 1.91 -1.62 18.78
N ALA A 129 2.65 -0.52 18.94
CA ALA A 129 3.09 0.33 17.84
C ALA A 129 4.05 -0.38 16.89
N ALA A 130 5.03 -1.12 17.42
CA ALA A 130 5.96 -1.91 16.61
C ALA A 130 5.21 -2.99 15.82
N ILE A 131 4.28 -3.71 16.45
CA ILE A 131 3.44 -4.71 15.80
C ILE A 131 2.65 -4.07 14.66
N ALA A 132 1.93 -2.97 14.91
CA ALA A 132 1.16 -2.27 13.89
C ALA A 132 2.03 -1.80 12.71
N GLY A 133 3.23 -1.27 13.01
CA GLY A 133 4.18 -0.85 11.98
C GLY A 133 4.70 -2.00 11.12
N ILE A 134 5.07 -3.12 11.74
CA ILE A 134 5.52 -4.32 11.02
C ILE A 134 4.41 -4.86 10.12
N TYR A 135 3.20 -5.04 10.66
CA TYR A 135 2.08 -5.53 9.86
C TYR A 135 1.69 -4.57 8.73
N THR A 136 1.82 -3.27 8.93
CA THR A 136 1.57 -2.28 7.87
C THR A 136 2.62 -2.35 6.77
N ALA A 137 3.92 -2.46 7.13
CA ALA A 137 4.99 -2.63 6.15
C ALA A 137 4.81 -3.93 5.35
N LEU A 138 4.54 -5.05 6.04
CA LEU A 138 4.27 -6.33 5.37
C LEU A 138 3.00 -6.26 4.51
N GLY A 139 1.98 -5.55 4.97
CA GLY A 139 0.75 -5.28 4.23
C GLY A 139 1.00 -4.52 2.93
N GLY A 140 1.86 -3.50 2.95
CA GLY A 140 2.29 -2.77 1.75
C GLY A 140 3.00 -3.69 0.74
N VAL A 141 3.95 -4.51 1.21
CA VAL A 141 4.62 -5.51 0.37
C VAL A 141 3.62 -6.51 -0.23
N ALA A 142 2.67 -7.00 0.58
CA ALA A 142 1.66 -7.94 0.14
C ALA A 142 0.68 -7.31 -0.86
N TYR A 143 0.32 -6.04 -0.65
CA TYR A 143 -0.53 -5.27 -1.57
C TYR A 143 0.14 -5.15 -2.94
N ASP A 144 1.41 -4.75 -2.99
CA ASP A 144 2.13 -4.57 -4.25
C ASP A 144 2.29 -5.90 -5.01
N ARG A 145 2.56 -7.00 -4.30
CA ARG A 145 2.58 -8.35 -4.89
C ARG A 145 1.22 -8.78 -5.43
N THR A 146 0.15 -8.49 -4.69
CA THR A 146 -1.22 -8.82 -5.11
C THR A 146 -1.63 -7.99 -6.31
N TYR A 147 -1.29 -6.71 -6.31
CA TYR A 147 -1.51 -5.80 -7.44
C TYR A 147 -0.78 -6.30 -8.70
N ALA A 148 0.49 -6.66 -8.59
CA ALA A 148 1.25 -7.24 -9.70
C ALA A 148 0.62 -8.56 -10.20
N ALA A 149 0.08 -9.39 -9.31
CA ALA A 149 -0.59 -10.64 -9.67
C ALA A 149 -1.96 -10.42 -10.34
N GLU A 150 -2.74 -9.43 -9.88
CA GLU A 150 -4.06 -9.10 -10.43
C GLU A 150 -3.95 -8.43 -11.80
N VAL A 151 -3.01 -7.50 -11.97
CA VAL A 151 -2.72 -6.87 -13.26
C VAL A 151 -2.30 -7.90 -14.31
N ARG A 152 -1.55 -8.93 -13.92
CA ARG A 152 -1.15 -10.04 -14.80
C ARG A 152 -2.29 -11.03 -15.11
N ARG A 153 -3.35 -11.10 -14.28
CA ARG A 153 -4.48 -12.03 -14.43
C ARG A 153 -5.70 -11.43 -15.13
N ALA A 154 -5.80 -10.10 -15.22
CA ALA A 154 -6.81 -9.44 -16.03
C ALA A 154 -6.53 -9.66 -17.53
N ARG A 155 -6.89 -10.85 -18.02
CA ARG A 155 -7.12 -11.20 -19.43
C ARG A 155 -8.53 -10.81 -19.83
#